data_AF-A0A5S3YUK6-F1
#
_entry.id   AF-A0A5S3YUK6-F1
#
_cell.length_a   1.000
_cell.length_b   1.000
_cell.length_c   1.000
_cell.angle_alpha   90.00
_cell.angle_beta   90.00
_cell.angle_gamma   90.00
#
_symmetry.space_group_name_H-M   'P 1'
#
loop_
_entity.id
_entity.type
_entity.pdbx_description
1 polymer ?
#
loop_
_entity_poly.entity_id
_entity_poly.type
_entity_poly.pdbx_seq_one_letter_code
_entity_poly.pdbx_strand_id
1 'polypeptide(L)'
;MKIVRLVMQKVILVFMLFSLLACGSSSDNEKQIVATSSVKQTTQTSQEKLPPPIPINQYLASYKVALIGNSHSYGILETLRPVLEHYSGNSNVEVRALAFGYTDELIKDSKLIDELNSGQWSHLIIQGQKYSQSGNYVYSTNATEQFISIAKSLNIMPILFPEHPQKGDPLEGERVYELHKSIAQNQPSCVAPIGLVWNKAIAKLGSQYFYSSDGNHAAAYGFMSTSLTLAQIITGEIVDSDEQQIINSVPSDVQAELARIVSQTLAENAPCN
;
A
#
# COMPACT_ATOMS: atom_id res chain seq x y z
N MET A 1 -8.00 72.89 9.03
CA MET A 1 -8.67 72.61 10.33
C MET A 1 -7.87 71.54 11.06
N LYS A 2 -7.38 71.73 12.29
CA LYS A 2 -8.11 71.65 13.58
C LYS A 2 -8.81 70.27 13.74
N ILE A 3 -8.18 69.28 14.40
CA ILE A 3 -8.17 69.00 15.87
C ILE A 3 -9.54 68.38 16.28
N VAL A 4 -9.62 67.18 16.89
CA VAL A 4 -9.38 66.87 18.32
C VAL A 4 -8.82 65.44 18.56
N ARG A 5 -7.90 65.30 19.54
CA ARG A 5 -7.46 64.05 20.22
C ARG A 5 -8.26 63.84 21.52
N LEU A 6 -8.33 62.62 22.06
CA LEU A 6 -8.08 62.30 23.49
C LEU A 6 -7.96 60.74 23.64
N VAL A 7 -6.82 60.17 24.06
CA VAL A 7 -6.41 59.78 25.45
C VAL A 7 -7.02 58.41 25.87
N MET A 8 -6.22 57.32 26.00
CA MET A 8 -5.39 56.89 27.16
C MET A 8 -6.26 56.55 28.41
N GLN A 9 -5.98 55.54 29.27
CA GLN A 9 -4.71 54.88 29.65
C GLN A 9 -4.97 53.63 30.55
N LYS A 10 -4.00 52.69 30.64
CA LYS A 10 -3.77 51.71 31.76
C LYS A 10 -4.86 50.60 31.93
N VAL A 11 -4.57 49.41 32.47
CA VAL A 11 -3.53 48.97 33.44
C VAL A 11 -2.73 47.75 32.94
N ILE A 12 -1.47 47.65 33.39
CA ILE A 12 -0.49 46.59 33.16
C ILE A 12 0.18 46.25 34.52
N LEU A 13 0.77 45.04 34.66
CA LEU A 13 1.62 44.56 35.78
C LEU A 13 0.87 44.29 37.13
N VAL A 14 1.26 43.35 38.04
CA VAL A 14 2.11 42.13 38.01
C VAL A 14 2.12 41.41 39.40
N PHE A 15 2.94 40.36 39.56
CA PHE A 15 3.41 39.72 40.81
C PHE A 15 2.44 38.75 41.54
N MET A 16 2.90 37.69 42.24
CA MET A 16 4.28 37.23 42.53
C MET A 16 4.32 35.70 42.71
N LEU A 17 5.46 35.05 42.39
CA LEU A 17 5.86 33.80 43.06
C LEU A 17 6.20 34.10 44.52
N PHE A 18 5.84 33.20 45.45
CA PHE A 18 6.64 32.99 46.66
C PHE A 18 6.57 31.53 47.11
N SER A 19 7.54 31.12 47.92
CA SER A 19 8.12 29.78 47.90
C SER A 19 8.24 29.16 49.31
N LEU A 20 8.39 27.83 49.33
CA LEU A 20 9.10 27.01 50.34
C LEU A 20 8.43 26.67 51.70
N LEU A 21 8.37 25.35 51.92
CA LEU A 21 8.81 24.59 53.12
C LEU A 21 8.16 24.77 54.51
N ALA A 22 7.50 23.71 54.98
CA ALA A 22 7.62 23.08 56.31
C ALA A 22 6.84 21.75 56.37
N CYS A 23 6.99 20.82 57.33
CA CYS A 23 8.17 20.22 57.98
C CYS A 23 7.68 19.03 58.87
N GLY A 24 8.49 17.97 59.05
CA GLY A 24 8.27 16.89 60.05
C GLY A 24 7.21 15.84 59.71
N SER A 25 7.17 14.66 60.37
CA SER A 25 8.09 14.06 61.36
C SER A 25 7.90 12.53 61.39
N SER A 26 8.95 11.76 61.66
CA SER A 26 8.87 10.30 61.84
C SER A 26 8.18 9.88 63.15
N SER A 27 7.53 8.71 63.15
CA SER A 27 7.73 7.66 64.17
C SER A 27 7.07 6.34 63.75
N ASP A 28 7.69 5.24 64.17
CA ASP A 28 7.39 3.87 63.72
C ASP A 28 6.11 3.26 64.33
N ASN A 29 5.60 2.22 63.69
CA ASN A 29 4.96 1.12 64.41
C ASN A 29 5.22 -0.22 63.73
N GLU A 30 5.99 -1.06 64.42
CA GLU A 30 6.50 -2.34 63.97
C GLU A 30 5.46 -3.47 64.19
N LYS A 31 5.20 -4.30 63.17
CA LYS A 31 4.64 -5.65 63.35
C LYS A 31 5.22 -6.67 62.37
N GLN A 32 6.17 -7.46 62.88
CA GLN A 32 6.55 -8.80 62.45
C GLN A 32 5.44 -9.83 62.78
N ILE A 33 5.27 -10.99 62.13
CA ILE A 33 5.89 -11.62 60.93
C ILE A 33 4.73 -12.05 59.98
N VAL A 34 4.83 -12.81 58.86
CA VAL A 34 5.40 -14.15 58.57
C VAL A 34 5.63 -14.27 57.06
N ALA A 35 6.74 -14.92 56.64
CA ALA A 35 7.01 -15.22 55.24
C ALA A 35 6.49 -16.60 54.82
N THR A 36 5.71 -16.67 53.73
CA THR A 36 5.68 -17.80 52.78
C THR A 36 4.89 -17.40 51.52
N SER A 37 5.57 -17.28 50.38
CA SER A 37 4.98 -17.40 49.03
C SER A 37 6.11 -17.60 48.02
N SER A 38 6.35 -18.85 47.67
CA SER A 38 7.23 -19.24 46.57
C SER A 38 6.43 -19.34 45.26
N VAL A 39 7.07 -18.99 44.14
CA VAL A 39 6.70 -19.45 42.77
C VAL A 39 5.31 -18.95 42.27
N LYS A 40 5.20 -18.16 41.19
CA LYS A 40 5.82 -18.40 39.88
C LYS A 40 6.43 -17.15 39.25
N GLN A 41 7.63 -17.35 38.72
CA GLN A 41 8.24 -16.51 37.72
C GLN A 41 7.55 -16.80 36.37
N THR A 42 6.63 -15.94 35.93
CA THR A 42 5.96 -16.07 34.62
C THR A 42 6.89 -15.56 33.51
N THR A 43 7.94 -16.30 33.22
CA THR A 43 8.81 -16.05 32.05
C THR A 43 8.11 -16.52 30.78
N GLN A 44 7.00 -15.89 30.41
CA GLN A 44 6.45 -16.01 29.06
C GLN A 44 7.25 -15.10 28.13
N THR A 45 8.43 -15.57 27.75
CA THR A 45 9.12 -15.05 26.57
C THR A 45 8.39 -15.60 25.34
N SER A 46 7.22 -15.02 25.03
CA SER A 46 6.67 -15.11 23.69
C SER A 46 7.64 -14.39 22.76
N GLN A 47 8.60 -15.14 22.20
CA GLN A 47 9.31 -14.67 21.02
C GLN A 47 8.27 -14.52 19.92
N GLU A 48 7.81 -13.29 19.73
CA GLU A 48 6.92 -12.91 18.65
C GLU A 48 7.63 -13.27 17.35
N LYS A 49 7.15 -14.35 16.72
CA LYS A 49 7.78 -14.93 15.55
C LYS A 49 7.63 -13.91 14.42
N LEU A 50 8.72 -13.22 14.10
CA LEU A 50 8.77 -12.27 13.00
C LEU A 50 8.12 -12.89 11.74
N PRO A 51 7.29 -12.13 11.01
CA PRO A 51 6.72 -12.59 9.77
C PRO A 51 7.79 -13.11 8.79
N PRO A 52 7.50 -14.15 7.98
CA PRO A 52 8.46 -14.62 6.99
C PRO A 52 8.75 -13.51 5.96
N PRO A 53 9.98 -13.46 5.41
CA PRO A 53 10.36 -12.49 4.39
C PRO A 53 9.57 -12.69 3.09
N ILE A 54 9.57 -11.67 2.23
CA ILE A 54 8.93 -11.71 0.91
C ILE A 54 9.71 -12.70 0.01
N PRO A 55 9.07 -13.73 -0.57
CA PRO A 55 9.67 -14.51 -1.65
C PRO A 55 9.93 -13.61 -2.86
N ILE A 56 11.18 -13.51 -3.32
CA ILE A 56 11.54 -12.70 -4.48
C ILE A 56 11.50 -13.59 -5.72
N ASN A 57 10.40 -13.49 -6.47
CA ASN A 57 10.12 -14.30 -7.66
C ASN A 57 10.33 -13.52 -8.97
N GLN A 58 11.30 -12.61 -8.97
CA GLN A 58 11.75 -11.85 -10.14
C GLN A 58 12.73 -12.67 -11.00
N TYR A 59 13.00 -12.23 -12.22
CA TYR A 59 13.95 -12.86 -13.17
C TYR A 59 13.71 -14.36 -13.42
N LEU A 60 12.44 -14.78 -13.46
CA LEU A 60 12.04 -16.17 -13.70
C LEU A 60 11.91 -16.51 -15.19
N ALA A 61 12.13 -17.78 -15.55
CA ALA A 61 11.83 -18.30 -16.89
C ALA A 61 10.32 -18.52 -17.14
N SER A 62 9.47 -18.38 -16.12
CA SER A 62 8.02 -18.52 -16.21
C SER A 62 7.33 -17.68 -15.14
N TYR A 63 6.38 -16.84 -15.56
CA TYR A 63 5.57 -15.98 -14.71
C TYR A 63 4.12 -16.46 -14.71
N LYS A 64 3.69 -17.07 -13.60
CA LYS A 64 2.28 -17.34 -13.33
C LYS A 64 1.75 -16.31 -12.35
N VAL A 65 0.96 -15.36 -12.85
CA VAL A 65 0.47 -14.20 -12.10
C VAL A 65 -1.03 -14.37 -11.82
N ALA A 66 -1.35 -14.57 -10.54
CA ALA A 66 -2.72 -14.55 -10.03
C ALA A 66 -3.11 -13.12 -9.65
N LEU A 67 -4.35 -12.73 -9.96
CA LEU A 67 -4.97 -11.49 -9.48
C LEU A 67 -6.22 -11.81 -8.66
N ILE A 68 -6.40 -11.10 -7.55
CA ILE A 68 -7.67 -11.04 -6.82
C ILE A 68 -8.08 -9.58 -6.62
N GLY A 69 -9.38 -9.33 -6.46
CA GLY A 69 -9.93 -8.00 -6.27
C GLY A 69 -11.24 -7.82 -7.04
N ASN A 70 -11.52 -6.60 -7.49
CA ASN A 70 -12.78 -6.23 -8.17
C ASN A 70 -12.54 -5.80 -9.63
N SER A 71 -13.39 -4.94 -10.19
CA SER A 71 -13.29 -4.46 -11.57
C SER A 71 -11.95 -3.81 -11.92
N HIS A 72 -11.22 -3.25 -10.94
CA HIS A 72 -9.90 -2.68 -11.14
C HIS A 72 -8.83 -3.75 -11.46
N SER A 73 -8.79 -4.87 -10.72
CA SER A 73 -7.94 -6.02 -11.04
C SER A 73 -8.32 -6.72 -12.34
N TYR A 74 -9.63 -6.85 -12.64
CA TYR A 74 -10.06 -7.49 -13.88
C TYR A 74 -9.81 -6.61 -15.11
N GLY A 75 -9.95 -5.28 -15.00
CA GLY A 75 -9.77 -4.35 -16.10
C GLY A 75 -8.35 -4.28 -16.65
N ILE A 76 -7.33 -4.53 -15.82
CA ILE A 76 -5.92 -4.48 -16.25
C ILE A 76 -5.47 -5.73 -17.04
N LEU A 77 -6.19 -6.86 -17.01
CA LEU A 77 -5.71 -8.15 -17.55
C LEU A 77 -5.23 -8.08 -19.01
N GLU A 78 -6.01 -7.43 -19.88
CA GLU A 78 -5.74 -7.31 -21.31
C GLU A 78 -4.55 -6.38 -21.62
N THR A 79 -4.12 -5.54 -20.67
CA THR A 79 -2.93 -4.69 -20.81
C THR A 79 -1.72 -5.26 -20.07
N LEU A 80 -1.93 -5.86 -18.90
CA LEU A 80 -0.88 -6.45 -18.07
C LEU A 80 -0.18 -7.62 -18.77
N ARG A 81 -0.93 -8.48 -19.48
CA ARG A 81 -0.32 -9.62 -20.20
C ARG A 81 0.69 -9.19 -21.27
N PRO A 82 0.33 -8.38 -22.29
CA PRO A 82 1.31 -7.98 -23.32
C PRO A 82 2.46 -7.12 -22.76
N VAL A 83 2.24 -6.34 -21.70
CA VAL A 83 3.32 -5.60 -21.02
C VAL A 83 4.27 -6.58 -20.31
N LEU A 84 3.76 -7.60 -19.61
CA LEU A 84 4.62 -8.64 -19.01
C LEU A 84 5.36 -9.48 -20.06
N GLU A 85 4.70 -9.85 -21.17
CA GLU A 85 5.35 -10.54 -22.29
C GLU A 85 6.50 -9.70 -22.87
N HIS A 86 6.32 -8.40 -23.03
CA HIS A 86 7.37 -7.49 -23.47
C HIS A 86 8.57 -7.43 -22.50
N TYR A 87 8.31 -7.29 -21.20
CA TYR A 87 9.37 -7.11 -20.18
C TYR A 87 9.92 -8.39 -19.55
N SER A 88 9.42 -9.56 -19.93
CA SER A 88 9.94 -10.86 -19.47
C SER A 88 10.77 -11.60 -20.53
N GLY A 89 10.96 -10.99 -21.71
CA GLY A 89 11.81 -11.52 -22.78
C GLY A 89 11.27 -12.82 -23.37
N ASN A 90 11.99 -13.93 -23.17
CA ASN A 90 11.60 -15.26 -23.67
C ASN A 90 10.86 -16.12 -22.63
N SER A 91 10.42 -15.52 -21.53
CA SER A 91 9.74 -16.23 -20.44
C SER A 91 8.31 -16.62 -20.83
N ASN A 92 7.80 -17.70 -20.26
CA ASN A 92 6.37 -18.02 -20.37
C ASN A 92 5.56 -17.09 -19.44
N VAL A 93 4.42 -16.56 -19.89
CA VAL A 93 3.57 -15.64 -19.14
C VAL A 93 2.13 -16.15 -19.09
N GLU A 94 1.62 -16.45 -17.89
CA GLU A 94 0.21 -16.73 -17.60
C GLU A 94 -0.31 -15.66 -16.64
N VAL A 95 -1.35 -14.93 -17.04
CA VAL A 95 -2.00 -13.89 -16.22
C VAL A 95 -3.49 -14.20 -16.12
N ARG A 96 -3.99 -14.41 -14.89
CA ARG A 96 -5.40 -14.77 -14.60
C ARG A 96 -5.90 -14.06 -13.34
N ALA A 97 -7.09 -13.46 -13.43
CA ALA A 97 -7.85 -13.12 -12.23
C ALA A 97 -8.62 -14.35 -11.73
N LEU A 98 -8.51 -14.63 -10.43
CA LEU A 98 -9.02 -15.86 -9.81
C LEU A 98 -10.38 -15.67 -9.15
N ALA A 99 -10.64 -14.49 -8.56
CA ALA A 99 -11.91 -14.21 -7.89
C ALA A 99 -12.24 -12.71 -7.87
N PHE A 100 -13.54 -12.40 -7.90
CA PHE A 100 -14.09 -11.06 -7.90
C PHE A 100 -14.75 -10.71 -6.55
N GLY A 101 -14.28 -9.66 -5.87
CA GLY A 101 -14.82 -9.19 -4.58
C GLY A 101 -13.83 -8.35 -3.77
N TYR A 102 -14.15 -8.08 -2.52
CA TYR A 102 -13.23 -7.47 -1.55
C TYR A 102 -12.47 -8.54 -0.74
N THR A 103 -11.28 -8.23 -0.21
CA THR A 103 -10.43 -9.24 0.46
C THR A 103 -11.11 -9.90 1.67
N ASP A 104 -11.93 -9.16 2.43
CA ASP A 104 -12.71 -9.65 3.56
C ASP A 104 -13.87 -10.59 3.17
N GLU A 105 -14.27 -10.59 1.90
CA GLU A 105 -15.20 -11.56 1.31
C GLU A 105 -14.43 -12.74 0.72
N LEU A 106 -13.42 -12.45 -0.12
CA LEU A 106 -12.64 -13.44 -0.86
C LEU A 106 -11.85 -14.41 0.04
N ILE A 107 -11.40 -13.99 1.21
CA ILE A 107 -10.65 -14.86 2.14
C ILE A 107 -11.49 -16.05 2.66
N LYS A 108 -12.81 -16.04 2.44
CA LYS A 108 -13.75 -17.11 2.80
C LYS A 108 -14.06 -18.06 1.64
N ASP A 109 -13.60 -17.77 0.42
CA ASP A 109 -13.83 -18.62 -0.75
C ASP A 109 -12.81 -19.76 -0.79
N SER A 110 -13.24 -20.97 -0.41
CA SER A 110 -12.37 -22.14 -0.42
C SER A 110 -11.84 -22.47 -1.81
N LYS A 111 -12.58 -22.18 -2.90
CA LYS A 111 -12.12 -22.48 -4.27
C LYS A 111 -10.96 -21.59 -4.67
N LEU A 112 -10.98 -20.32 -4.26
CA LEU A 112 -9.85 -19.42 -4.44
C LEU A 112 -8.63 -19.94 -3.67
N ILE A 113 -8.81 -20.39 -2.43
CA ILE A 113 -7.72 -20.95 -1.64
C ILE A 113 -7.17 -22.24 -2.29
N ASP A 114 -8.03 -23.13 -2.79
CA ASP A 114 -7.63 -24.35 -3.49
C ASP A 114 -6.85 -24.06 -4.80
N GLU A 115 -7.28 -23.07 -5.59
CA GLU A 115 -6.58 -22.61 -6.81
C GLU A 115 -5.22 -21.95 -6.48
N LEU A 116 -5.11 -21.22 -5.36
CA LEU A 116 -3.82 -20.67 -4.89
C LEU A 116 -2.85 -21.79 -4.48
N ASN A 117 -3.33 -22.81 -3.76
CA ASN A 117 -2.52 -23.96 -3.34
C ASN A 117 -2.04 -24.82 -4.51
N SER A 118 -2.89 -25.01 -5.53
CA SER A 118 -2.63 -25.96 -6.63
C SER A 118 -2.06 -25.33 -7.91
N GLY A 119 -2.29 -24.03 -8.15
CA GLY A 119 -2.01 -23.39 -9.44
C GLY A 119 -0.53 -23.06 -9.73
N GLN A 120 0.39 -23.31 -8.80
CA GLN A 120 1.83 -23.04 -8.94
C GLN A 120 2.16 -21.59 -9.35
N TRP A 121 1.52 -20.63 -8.67
CA TRP A 121 1.68 -19.20 -8.95
C TRP A 121 3.08 -18.70 -8.56
N SER A 122 3.65 -17.80 -9.35
CA SER A 122 4.85 -17.05 -8.96
C SER A 122 4.48 -15.75 -8.23
N HIS A 123 3.37 -15.11 -8.60
CA HIS A 123 2.92 -13.85 -8.02
C HIS A 123 1.44 -13.89 -7.67
N LEU A 124 1.07 -13.21 -6.57
CA LEU A 124 -0.32 -12.90 -6.23
C LEU A 124 -0.45 -11.38 -6.10
N ILE A 125 -1.19 -10.77 -7.02
CA ILE A 125 -1.60 -9.37 -6.96
C ILE A 125 -2.87 -9.28 -6.13
N ILE A 126 -2.79 -8.57 -5.00
CA ILE A 126 -3.85 -8.46 -4.00
C ILE A 126 -4.44 -7.05 -4.06
N GLN A 127 -5.66 -6.94 -4.58
CA GLN A 127 -6.48 -5.74 -4.58
C GLN A 127 -7.82 -6.03 -3.86
N GLY A 128 -8.64 -5.00 -3.65
CA GLY A 128 -9.93 -5.14 -2.98
C GLY A 128 -9.86 -5.03 -1.45
N GLN A 129 -8.78 -4.44 -0.91
CA GLN A 129 -8.80 -3.93 0.46
C GLN A 129 -9.81 -2.79 0.55
N LYS A 130 -10.89 -2.97 1.31
CA LYS A 130 -11.83 -1.88 1.59
C LYS A 130 -11.10 -0.73 2.30
N TYR A 131 -11.38 0.50 1.90
CA TYR A 131 -10.88 1.72 2.54
C TYR A 131 -11.99 2.79 2.55
N SER A 132 -11.84 3.81 3.40
CA SER A 132 -12.82 4.89 3.48
C SER A 132 -12.38 6.07 2.61
N GLN A 133 -13.05 6.24 1.47
CA GLN A 133 -12.84 7.38 0.59
C GLN A 133 -13.09 8.73 1.30
N SER A 134 -14.08 8.74 2.21
CA SER A 134 -14.44 9.91 3.04
C SER A 134 -13.63 10.05 4.33
N GLY A 135 -12.77 9.09 4.67
CA GLY A 135 -12.03 9.04 5.95
C GLY A 135 -12.87 8.78 7.20
N ASN A 136 -14.20 8.62 7.07
CA ASN A 136 -15.12 8.46 8.22
C ASN A 136 -15.21 7.03 8.76
N TYR A 137 -14.61 6.05 8.09
CA TYR A 137 -14.64 4.64 8.47
C TYR A 137 -13.24 4.04 8.50
N VAL A 138 -13.01 3.09 9.40
CA VAL A 138 -11.82 2.24 9.40
C VAL A 138 -12.27 0.83 9.06
N TYR A 139 -11.68 0.27 8.00
CA TYR A 139 -11.91 -1.12 7.59
C TYR A 139 -10.74 -1.98 8.08
N SER A 140 -11.02 -3.23 8.43
CA SER A 140 -9.99 -4.18 8.85
C SER A 140 -9.08 -4.56 7.68
N THR A 141 -7.78 -4.69 7.96
CA THR A 141 -6.73 -5.14 7.03
C THR A 141 -6.47 -6.64 7.09
N ASN A 142 -7.01 -7.32 8.12
CA ASN A 142 -6.67 -8.70 8.50
C ASN A 142 -6.83 -9.72 7.36
N ALA A 143 -7.77 -9.50 6.44
CA ALA A 143 -8.00 -10.41 5.30
C ALA A 143 -6.89 -10.27 4.24
N THR A 144 -6.44 -9.05 3.98
CA THR A 144 -5.30 -8.76 3.10
C THR A 144 -4.00 -9.30 3.71
N GLU A 145 -3.79 -9.12 5.01
CA GLU A 145 -2.68 -9.71 5.78
C GLU A 145 -2.69 -11.26 5.74
N GLN A 146 -3.88 -11.87 5.75
CA GLN A 146 -4.03 -13.32 5.58
C GLN A 146 -3.68 -13.77 4.15
N PHE A 147 -4.13 -13.07 3.10
CA PHE A 147 -3.72 -13.38 1.73
C PHE A 147 -2.21 -13.28 1.51
N ILE A 148 -1.57 -12.26 2.09
CA ILE A 148 -0.10 -12.15 2.08
C ILE A 148 0.53 -13.35 2.81
N SER A 149 0.00 -13.75 3.97
CA SER A 149 0.49 -14.92 4.72
C SER A 149 0.39 -16.22 3.90
N ILE A 150 -0.75 -16.44 3.25
CA ILE A 150 -1.01 -17.60 2.39
C ILE A 150 -0.04 -17.60 1.21
N ALA A 151 0.09 -16.49 0.49
CA ALA A 151 1.04 -16.35 -0.62
C ALA A 151 2.46 -16.73 -0.20
N LYS A 152 2.97 -16.15 0.89
CA LYS A 152 4.33 -16.46 1.39
C LYS A 152 4.49 -17.91 1.84
N SER A 153 3.45 -18.53 2.43
CA SER A 153 3.48 -19.95 2.79
C SER A 153 3.59 -20.90 1.61
N LEU A 154 3.18 -20.44 0.42
CA LEU A 154 3.23 -21.15 -0.86
C LEU A 154 4.41 -20.73 -1.74
N ASN A 155 5.36 -19.92 -1.21
CA ASN A 155 6.46 -19.30 -1.95
C ASN A 155 5.99 -18.44 -3.16
N ILE A 156 4.79 -17.86 -3.06
CA ILE A 156 4.25 -16.89 -4.02
C ILE A 156 4.68 -15.49 -3.55
N MET A 157 5.10 -14.62 -4.47
CA MET A 157 5.46 -13.23 -4.19
C MET A 157 4.18 -12.37 -4.08
N PRO A 158 3.85 -11.84 -2.88
CA PRO A 158 2.66 -11.01 -2.68
C PRO A 158 2.93 -9.55 -3.11
N ILE A 159 2.10 -9.04 -4.02
CA ILE A 159 2.11 -7.64 -4.45
C ILE A 159 0.76 -7.02 -4.10
N LEU A 160 0.74 -6.09 -3.15
CA LEU A 160 -0.41 -5.25 -2.90
C LEU A 160 -0.60 -4.29 -4.08
N PHE A 161 -1.85 -4.18 -4.52
CA PHE A 161 -2.29 -3.24 -5.56
C PHE A 161 -3.23 -2.19 -4.92
N PRO A 162 -2.66 -1.11 -4.37
CA PRO A 162 -3.37 0.12 -4.07
C PRO A 162 -4.08 0.65 -5.31
N GLU A 163 -5.37 0.91 -5.21
CA GLU A 163 -6.13 1.52 -6.30
C GLU A 163 -5.63 2.95 -6.62
N HIS A 164 -5.87 3.38 -7.85
CA HIS A 164 -5.61 4.74 -8.29
C HIS A 164 -6.63 5.72 -7.68
N PRO A 165 -6.33 7.04 -7.59
CA PRO A 165 -7.32 8.02 -7.15
C PRO A 165 -8.54 8.04 -8.08
N GLN A 166 -9.72 8.40 -7.56
CA GLN A 166 -10.86 8.80 -8.39
C GLN A 166 -10.63 10.18 -9.01
N LYS A 167 -11.32 10.42 -10.13
CA LYS A 167 -11.25 11.68 -10.88
C LYS A 167 -11.78 12.85 -10.05
N GLY A 168 -10.86 13.64 -9.50
CA GLY A 168 -11.15 14.84 -8.71
C GLY A 168 -10.55 14.82 -7.30
N ASP A 169 -10.07 13.67 -6.82
CA ASP A 169 -9.34 13.55 -5.55
C ASP A 169 -7.91 13.03 -5.78
N PRO A 170 -6.95 13.91 -6.17
CA PRO A 170 -5.57 13.50 -6.39
C PRO A 170 -4.88 13.01 -5.11
N LEU A 171 -5.42 13.27 -3.92
CA LEU A 171 -4.86 12.81 -2.66
C LEU A 171 -5.28 11.38 -2.31
N GLU A 172 -6.33 10.84 -2.93
CA GLU A 172 -6.83 9.48 -2.63
C GLU A 172 -5.77 8.42 -2.89
N GLY A 173 -5.05 8.50 -4.02
CA GLY A 173 -4.00 7.55 -4.38
C GLY A 173 -2.86 7.48 -3.36
N GLU A 174 -2.52 8.59 -2.72
CA GLU A 174 -1.52 8.64 -1.65
C GLU A 174 -2.07 8.02 -0.36
N ARG A 175 -3.31 8.35 0.03
CA ARG A 175 -3.98 7.76 1.20
C ARG A 175 -4.10 6.23 1.09
N VAL A 176 -4.46 5.72 -0.09
CA VAL A 176 -4.59 4.28 -0.35
C VAL A 176 -3.21 3.60 -0.41
N TYR A 177 -2.18 4.26 -0.95
CA TYR A 177 -0.80 3.75 -0.92
C TYR A 177 -0.26 3.61 0.50
N GLU A 178 -0.40 4.65 1.34
CA GLU A 178 0.05 4.60 2.74
C GLU A 178 -0.73 3.59 3.59
N LEU A 179 -2.03 3.39 3.31
CA LEU A 179 -2.79 2.29 3.91
C LEU A 179 -2.13 0.93 3.63
N HIS A 180 -1.81 0.64 2.37
CA HIS A 180 -1.17 -0.64 2.01
C HIS A 180 0.27 -0.76 2.52
N LYS A 181 1.00 0.36 2.68
CA LYS A 181 2.28 0.35 3.42
C LYS A 181 2.13 -0.04 4.88
N SER A 182 1.07 0.41 5.58
CA SER A 182 0.83 -0.03 6.96
C SER A 182 0.47 -1.53 7.04
N ILE A 183 -0.20 -2.08 6.02
CA ILE A 183 -0.40 -3.54 5.87
C ILE A 183 0.94 -4.26 5.70
N ALA A 184 1.82 -3.75 4.82
CA ALA A 184 3.14 -4.34 4.59
C ALA A 184 4.06 -4.27 5.83
N GLN A 185 3.92 -3.25 6.68
CA GLN A 185 4.62 -3.17 7.97
C GLN A 185 4.20 -4.28 8.95
N ASN A 186 2.90 -4.62 9.00
CA ASN A 186 2.39 -5.73 9.81
C ASN A 186 2.76 -7.09 9.21
N GLN A 187 2.73 -7.18 7.88
CA GLN A 187 2.88 -8.42 7.13
C GLN A 187 3.63 -8.15 5.81
N PRO A 188 4.97 -8.34 5.79
CA PRO A 188 5.85 -7.97 4.68
C PRO A 188 5.35 -8.48 3.32
N SER A 189 5.19 -7.55 2.39
CA SER A 189 4.74 -7.73 1.00
C SER A 189 5.20 -6.54 0.16
N CYS A 190 5.21 -6.69 -1.16
CA CYS A 190 5.48 -5.56 -2.04
C CYS A 190 4.25 -4.65 -2.13
N VAL A 191 4.44 -3.33 -2.25
CA VAL A 191 3.36 -2.35 -2.42
C VAL A 191 3.57 -1.55 -3.70
N ALA A 192 2.66 -1.71 -4.67
CA ALA A 192 2.75 -0.98 -5.93
C ALA A 192 2.33 0.50 -5.77
N PRO A 193 3.16 1.49 -6.14
CA PRO A 193 2.86 2.92 -5.96
C PRO A 193 1.90 3.48 -7.03
N ILE A 194 0.83 2.76 -7.37
CA ILE A 194 -0.05 3.07 -8.51
C ILE A 194 -0.62 4.50 -8.43
N GLY A 195 -1.17 4.89 -7.28
CA GLY A 195 -1.72 6.23 -7.09
C GLY A 195 -0.68 7.35 -7.29
N LEU A 196 0.57 7.12 -6.88
CA LEU A 196 1.66 8.08 -7.04
C LEU A 196 2.13 8.17 -8.50
N VAL A 197 2.22 7.03 -9.20
CA VAL A 197 2.49 6.97 -10.65
C VAL A 197 1.42 7.73 -11.42
N TRP A 198 0.15 7.48 -11.12
CA TRP A 198 -0.98 8.17 -11.74
C TRP A 198 -0.93 9.68 -11.51
N ASN A 199 -0.65 10.13 -10.28
CA ASN A 199 -0.54 11.56 -9.99
C ASN A 199 0.52 12.26 -10.84
N LYS A 200 1.72 11.69 -10.96
CA LYS A 200 2.78 12.24 -11.83
C LYS A 200 2.39 12.21 -13.32
N ALA A 201 1.81 11.10 -13.78
CA ALA A 201 1.46 10.91 -15.18
C ALA A 201 0.29 11.81 -15.61
N ILE A 202 -0.72 11.97 -14.76
CA ILE A 202 -1.83 12.93 -14.95
C ILE A 202 -1.31 14.36 -15.00
N ALA A 203 -0.36 14.73 -14.14
CA ALA A 203 0.23 16.08 -14.13
C ALA A 203 0.98 16.42 -15.43
N LYS A 204 1.52 15.41 -16.14
CA LYS A 204 2.26 15.61 -17.40
C LYS A 204 1.40 15.42 -18.67
N LEU A 205 0.46 14.47 -18.66
CA LEU A 205 -0.28 14.04 -19.86
C LEU A 205 -1.77 14.45 -19.86
N GLY A 206 -2.31 14.89 -18.72
CA GLY A 206 -3.70 15.30 -18.57
C GLY A 206 -4.63 14.14 -18.16
N SER A 207 -5.58 14.43 -17.25
CA SER A 207 -6.44 13.41 -16.63
C SER A 207 -7.44 12.75 -17.58
N GLN A 208 -7.77 13.38 -18.71
CA GLN A 208 -8.79 12.90 -19.65
C GLN A 208 -8.48 11.55 -20.29
N TYR A 209 -7.22 11.09 -20.27
CA TYR A 209 -6.79 9.80 -20.83
C TYR A 209 -6.67 8.67 -19.80
N PHE A 210 -6.73 9.01 -18.50
CA PHE A 210 -6.57 8.06 -17.39
C PHE A 210 -7.90 7.50 -16.89
N TYR A 211 -8.99 8.24 -17.05
CA TYR A 211 -10.30 7.90 -16.51
C TYR A 211 -11.32 7.53 -17.58
N SER A 212 -12.13 6.52 -17.28
CA SER A 212 -13.41 6.29 -17.95
C SER A 212 -14.37 7.47 -17.71
N SER A 213 -15.51 7.49 -18.42
CA SER A 213 -16.54 8.52 -18.28
C SER A 213 -17.15 8.59 -16.87
N ASP A 214 -17.10 7.52 -16.09
CA ASP A 214 -17.57 7.49 -14.70
C ASP A 214 -16.61 8.11 -13.68
N GLY A 215 -15.36 8.40 -14.07
CA GLY A 215 -14.34 8.93 -13.18
C GLY A 215 -13.79 7.96 -12.13
N ASN A 216 -14.27 6.71 -12.11
CA ASN A 216 -13.85 5.68 -11.16
C ASN A 216 -13.00 4.58 -11.82
N HIS A 217 -13.35 4.15 -13.03
CA HIS A 217 -12.56 3.13 -13.75
C HIS A 217 -11.45 3.78 -14.58
N ALA A 218 -10.39 3.02 -14.83
CA ALA A 218 -9.31 3.43 -15.72
C ALA A 218 -9.74 3.49 -17.20
N ALA A 219 -9.05 4.34 -17.95
CA ALA A 219 -8.99 4.34 -19.41
C ALA A 219 -7.58 3.93 -19.87
N ALA A 220 -7.30 3.97 -21.18
CA ALA A 220 -6.12 3.37 -21.79
C ALA A 220 -4.78 3.77 -21.13
N TYR A 221 -4.57 5.05 -20.77
CA TYR A 221 -3.30 5.47 -20.16
C TYR A 221 -3.20 5.00 -18.70
N GLY A 222 -4.34 4.89 -18.00
CA GLY A 222 -4.42 4.36 -16.65
C GLY A 222 -4.21 2.85 -16.58
N PHE A 223 -4.77 2.09 -17.53
CA PHE A 223 -4.45 0.66 -17.66
C PHE A 223 -2.98 0.45 -17.97
N MET A 224 -2.39 1.28 -18.85
CA MET A 224 -0.99 1.17 -19.24
C MET A 224 -0.03 1.51 -18.10
N SER A 225 -0.20 2.65 -17.43
CA SER A 225 0.66 3.05 -16.29
C SER A 225 0.60 2.03 -15.15
N THR A 226 -0.58 1.49 -14.85
CA THR A 226 -0.77 0.44 -13.84
C THR A 226 -0.07 -0.84 -14.24
N SER A 227 -0.21 -1.26 -15.50
CA SER A 227 0.40 -2.48 -16.05
C SER A 227 1.92 -2.40 -16.08
N LEU A 228 2.48 -1.27 -16.51
CA LEU A 228 3.92 -1.00 -16.47
C LEU A 228 4.47 -1.04 -15.03
N THR A 229 3.74 -0.45 -14.07
CA THR A 229 4.15 -0.48 -12.65
C THR A 229 4.19 -1.90 -12.10
N LEU A 230 3.15 -2.69 -12.35
CA LEU A 230 3.10 -4.09 -11.92
C LEU A 230 4.15 -4.93 -12.64
N ALA A 231 4.39 -4.70 -13.93
CA ALA A 231 5.40 -5.43 -14.70
C ALA A 231 6.81 -5.24 -14.13
N GLN A 232 7.24 -4.00 -13.85
CA GLN A 232 8.55 -3.75 -13.24
C GLN A 232 8.70 -4.43 -11.86
N ILE A 233 7.62 -4.51 -11.07
CA ILE A 233 7.65 -5.21 -9.76
C ILE A 233 7.74 -6.74 -9.95
N ILE A 234 7.01 -7.29 -10.93
CA ILE A 234 6.92 -8.73 -11.21
C ILE A 234 8.20 -9.27 -11.84
N THR A 235 8.74 -8.60 -12.85
CA THR A 235 9.94 -9.09 -13.56
C THR A 235 11.23 -8.70 -12.86
N GLY A 236 11.25 -7.54 -12.18
CA GLY A 236 12.45 -6.87 -11.69
C GLY A 236 13.12 -5.96 -12.74
N GLU A 237 12.74 -6.09 -14.01
CA GLU A 237 13.32 -5.34 -15.13
C GLU A 237 12.82 -3.89 -15.16
N ILE A 238 13.73 -2.96 -15.45
CA ILE A 238 13.41 -1.54 -15.63
C ILE A 238 12.60 -1.37 -16.92
N VAL A 239 11.42 -0.72 -16.84
CA VAL A 239 10.54 -0.52 -18.00
C VAL A 239 10.86 0.75 -18.80
N ASP A 240 11.70 1.64 -18.27
CA ASP A 240 12.20 2.81 -19.00
C ASP A 240 13.00 2.41 -20.25
N SER A 241 12.36 2.55 -21.41
CA SER A 241 12.96 2.31 -22.72
C SER A 241 12.39 3.29 -23.74
N ASP A 242 13.24 3.73 -24.69
CA ASP A 242 13.02 4.99 -25.40
C ASP A 242 11.83 5.03 -26.37
N GLU A 243 11.48 3.89 -26.97
CA GLU A 243 10.30 3.70 -27.83
C GLU A 243 9.64 2.35 -27.54
N GLN A 244 8.32 2.33 -27.38
CA GLN A 244 7.55 1.16 -26.98
C GLN A 244 6.22 1.07 -27.74
N GLN A 245 6.01 0.02 -28.52
CA GLN A 245 4.72 -0.27 -29.16
C GLN A 245 4.19 -1.62 -28.65
N ILE A 246 3.77 -1.64 -27.38
CA ILE A 246 3.23 -2.84 -26.71
C ILE A 246 1.74 -3.00 -27.02
N ILE A 247 0.98 -1.90 -26.94
CA ILE A 247 -0.48 -1.87 -27.21
C ILE A 247 -0.84 -0.78 -28.21
N ASN A 248 -1.94 -0.95 -28.95
CA ASN A 248 -2.37 0.03 -29.96
C ASN A 248 -3.27 1.14 -29.42
N SER A 249 -3.77 1.02 -28.19
CA SER A 249 -4.67 1.98 -27.53
C SER A 249 -3.95 3.19 -26.91
N VAL A 250 -2.62 3.18 -26.90
CA VAL A 250 -1.76 4.25 -26.37
C VAL A 250 -0.66 4.53 -27.39
N PRO A 251 -0.38 5.80 -27.77
CA PRO A 251 0.73 6.13 -28.68
C PRO A 251 2.10 5.69 -28.14
N SER A 252 3.04 5.32 -29.02
CA SER A 252 4.35 4.77 -28.63
C SER A 252 5.18 5.72 -27.74
N ASP A 253 5.20 7.00 -28.09
CA ASP A 253 5.86 8.06 -27.33
C ASP A 253 5.25 8.23 -25.93
N VAL A 254 3.93 8.06 -25.81
CA VAL A 254 3.23 8.04 -24.53
C VAL A 254 3.53 6.78 -23.73
N GLN A 255 3.68 5.61 -24.35
CA GLN A 255 4.07 4.37 -23.65
C GLN A 255 5.46 4.54 -23.00
N ALA A 256 6.44 5.04 -23.77
CA ALA A 256 7.78 5.33 -23.28
C ALA A 256 7.79 6.40 -22.16
N GLU A 257 6.98 7.45 -22.28
CA GLU A 257 6.84 8.47 -21.24
C GLU A 257 6.21 7.91 -19.95
N LEU A 258 5.14 7.11 -20.06
CA LEU A 258 4.54 6.43 -18.92
C LEU A 258 5.55 5.51 -18.23
N ALA A 259 6.37 4.79 -19.00
CA ALA A 259 7.37 3.88 -18.46
C ALA A 259 8.49 4.62 -17.69
N ARG A 260 8.98 5.76 -18.21
CA ARG A 260 9.89 6.67 -17.48
C ARG A 260 9.32 7.10 -16.13
N ILE A 261 8.07 7.56 -16.12
CA ILE A 261 7.37 7.99 -14.89
C ILE A 261 7.23 6.84 -13.91
N VAL A 262 6.92 5.62 -14.39
CA VAL A 262 6.85 4.40 -13.58
C VAL A 262 8.19 4.07 -12.94
N SER A 263 9.26 3.94 -13.73
CA SER A 263 10.59 3.58 -13.23
C SER A 263 11.15 4.63 -12.28
N GLN A 264 10.96 5.92 -12.55
CA GLN A 264 11.32 7.00 -11.61
C GLN A 264 10.54 6.86 -10.29
N THR A 265 9.23 6.61 -10.34
CA THR A 265 8.39 6.53 -9.15
C THR A 265 8.70 5.31 -8.29
N LEU A 266 9.02 4.17 -8.91
CA LEU A 266 9.49 2.97 -8.21
C LEU A 266 10.89 3.15 -7.60
N ALA A 267 11.79 3.92 -8.24
CA ALA A 267 13.08 4.27 -7.65
C ALA A 267 12.95 5.17 -6.41
N GLU A 268 11.99 6.09 -6.42
CA GLU A 268 11.66 6.95 -5.26
C GLU A 268 10.85 6.21 -4.17
N ASN A 269 10.08 5.19 -4.55
CA ASN A 269 9.15 4.46 -3.69
C ASN A 269 9.34 2.95 -3.87
N ALA A 270 10.49 2.46 -3.43
CA ALA A 270 10.89 1.07 -3.61
C ALA A 270 9.81 0.10 -3.06
N PRO A 271 9.32 -0.86 -3.88
CA PRO A 271 8.06 -1.55 -3.61
C PRO A 271 8.16 -2.64 -2.54
N CYS A 272 9.32 -3.30 -2.39
CA CYS A 272 9.46 -4.55 -1.63
C CYS A 272 10.46 -4.42 -0.45
N ASN A 273 10.27 -3.38 0.38
CA ASN A 273 11.12 -3.07 1.53
C ASN A 273 10.64 -3.71 2.84
#